data_AF-A0A0B6Z347-F1
#
_entry.id   AF-A0A0B6Z347-F1
#
_cell.length_a   1.000
_cell.length_b   1.000
_cell.length_c   1.000
_cell.angle_alpha   90.00
_cell.angle_beta   90.00
_cell.angle_gamma   90.00
#
_symmetry.space_group_name_H-M   'P 1'
#
loop_
_entity.id
_entity.type
_entity.pdbx_description
1 polymer ?
#
loop_
_entity_poly.entity_id
_entity_poly.type
_entity_poly.pdbx_seq_one_letter_code
_entity_poly.pdbx_strand_id
1 'polypeptide(L)'
;GYLGAGGDKSNSRANSNGDLLSQRSFTSVSVLPVITTKEARSRSGHEGSIMCGSPSTFGIDELDRYFPERKVNLFIGTWNMNELKDVRSSLDDFILPEKCDYVQDIYAIGSQENSIHKKEWEVKIQETLGTSHVLFHSVSLGSLHLAVFIRRDLIWFCSVPEDDVISLR
;
A
#
# COMPACT_ATOMS: atom_id res chain seq x y z
N GLY A 1 -69.97 45.69 -22.16
CA GLY A 1 -68.50 45.91 -22.25
C GLY A 1 -68.17 47.12 -21.40
N TYR A 2 -67.07 47.21 -20.66
CA TYR A 2 -65.77 46.55 -20.74
C TYR A 2 -65.18 46.34 -19.33
N LEU A 3 -64.27 45.38 -19.21
CA LEU A 3 -63.56 44.91 -18.01
C LEU A 3 -62.13 45.47 -17.91
N GLY A 4 -61.64 45.63 -16.67
CA GLY A 4 -60.23 45.52 -16.22
C GLY A 4 -59.30 46.69 -16.56
N ALA A 5 -58.23 47.02 -15.84
CA ALA A 5 -57.48 46.55 -14.65
C ALA A 5 -56.54 47.74 -14.31
N GLY A 6 -55.77 47.88 -13.22
CA GLY A 6 -55.37 47.09 -12.08
C GLY A 6 -54.43 48.02 -11.27
N GLY A 7 -54.61 48.10 -9.95
CA GLY A 7 -53.88 49.03 -9.09
C GLY A 7 -52.62 48.42 -8.47
N ASP A 8 -51.57 49.23 -8.40
CA ASP A 8 -50.28 48.94 -7.77
C ASP A 8 -50.41 48.63 -6.27
N LYS A 9 -49.84 47.51 -5.84
CA LYS A 9 -49.55 47.21 -4.43
C LYS A 9 -48.08 46.84 -4.27
N SER A 10 -47.45 47.59 -3.38
CA SER A 10 -46.15 47.38 -2.76
C SER A 10 -45.96 45.95 -2.25
N ASN A 11 -44.80 45.35 -2.52
CA ASN A 11 -44.26 44.31 -1.65
C ASN A 11 -42.73 44.26 -1.72
N SER A 12 -42.08 44.79 -0.67
CA SER A 12 -40.67 44.62 -0.37
C SER A 12 -40.39 43.16 0.01
N ARG A 13 -39.78 42.40 -0.89
CA ARG A 13 -39.15 41.12 -0.54
C ARG A 13 -37.64 41.33 -0.45
N ALA A 14 -37.15 41.38 0.79
CA ALA A 14 -35.75 41.19 1.12
C ALA A 14 -35.34 39.80 0.61
N ASN A 15 -34.53 39.78 -0.46
CA ASN A 15 -33.93 38.57 -0.97
C ASN A 15 -32.72 38.25 -0.08
N SER A 16 -32.88 37.27 0.80
CA SER A 16 -31.82 36.71 1.64
C SER A 16 -30.78 36.00 0.77
N ASN A 17 -29.84 36.77 0.22
CA ASN A 17 -28.60 36.28 -0.37
C ASN A 17 -27.55 36.06 0.73
N GLY A 18 -27.91 35.27 1.75
CA GLY A 18 -26.95 34.65 2.65
C GLY A 18 -26.61 33.26 2.11
N ASP A 19 -25.34 32.87 2.22
CA ASP A 19 -24.84 31.49 2.03
C ASP A 19 -24.20 31.13 0.68
N LEU A 20 -23.52 32.07 0.01
CA LEU A 20 -22.68 31.77 -1.16
C LEU A 20 -21.16 31.98 -0.98
N LEU A 21 -20.64 32.13 0.24
CA LEU A 21 -19.20 32.42 0.43
C LEU A 21 -18.52 31.70 1.62
N SER A 22 -19.00 30.52 1.99
CA SER A 22 -18.39 29.73 3.07
C SER A 22 -18.11 28.29 2.65
N GLN A 23 -17.33 28.11 1.59
CA GLN A 23 -16.61 26.85 1.34
C GLN A 23 -15.43 27.04 0.39
N ARG A 24 -14.62 28.08 0.63
CA ARG A 24 -13.26 28.16 0.12
C ARG A 24 -12.32 28.21 1.30
N SER A 25 -11.84 27.04 1.74
CA SER A 25 -10.56 26.82 2.43
C SER A 25 -10.46 25.37 2.82
N PHE A 26 -9.57 24.62 2.17
CA PHE A 26 -8.59 23.71 2.78
C PHE A 26 -7.64 23.28 1.65
N THR A 27 -6.68 24.14 1.30
CA THR A 27 -5.48 23.70 0.58
C THR A 27 -4.54 23.03 1.58
N SER A 28 -4.96 21.91 2.16
CA SER A 28 -4.05 20.89 2.66
C SER A 28 -4.01 19.82 1.59
N VAL A 29 -2.97 19.87 0.75
CA VAL A 29 -2.73 18.83 -0.26
C VAL A 29 -2.21 17.60 0.49
N SER A 30 -3.10 16.93 1.21
CA SER A 30 -2.84 15.58 1.68
C SER A 30 -2.65 14.72 0.44
N VAL A 31 -1.51 14.03 0.36
CA VAL A 31 -1.25 13.00 -0.68
C VAL A 31 -2.27 11.85 -0.57
N LEU A 32 -2.87 11.68 0.62
CA LEU A 32 -3.94 10.71 0.83
C LEU A 32 -5.28 11.30 0.36
N PRO A 33 -5.96 10.66 -0.61
CA PRO A 33 -7.30 11.07 -0.99
C PRO A 33 -8.25 10.89 0.20
N VAL A 34 -9.12 11.89 0.42
CA VAL A 34 -10.16 11.79 1.44
C VAL A 34 -11.18 10.74 0.99
N ILE A 35 -11.24 9.62 1.70
CA ILE A 35 -12.25 8.58 1.49
C ILE A 35 -13.38 8.83 2.48
N THR A 36 -14.58 9.09 2.00
CA THR A 36 -15.73 9.30 2.88
C THR A 36 -16.22 7.97 3.44
N THR A 37 -16.75 7.99 4.66
CA THR A 37 -17.33 6.78 5.29
C THR A 37 -18.50 6.21 4.48
N LYS A 38 -19.19 7.04 3.68
CA LYS A 38 -20.24 6.60 2.75
C LYS A 38 -19.66 5.79 1.59
N GLU A 39 -18.57 6.25 0.97
CA GLU A 39 -17.87 5.52 -0.09
C GLU A 39 -17.24 4.22 0.42
N ALA A 40 -16.70 4.22 1.64
CA ALA A 40 -16.17 3.00 2.25
C ALA A 40 -17.29 1.97 2.46
N ARG A 41 -18.48 2.40 2.93
CA ARG A 41 -19.64 1.52 3.16
C ARG A 41 -20.29 1.01 1.87
N SER A 42 -20.30 1.79 0.78
CA SER A 42 -20.86 1.33 -0.50
C SER A 42 -20.03 0.20 -1.12
N ARG A 43 -18.71 0.17 -0.85
CA ARG A 43 -17.81 -0.92 -1.24
C ARG A 43 -18.04 -2.18 -0.40
N SER A 44 -18.35 -2.04 0.89
CA SER A 44 -18.60 -3.17 1.80
C SER A 44 -20.01 -3.77 1.69
N GLY A 45 -20.99 -3.03 1.18
CA GLY A 45 -22.38 -3.51 1.03
C GLY A 45 -22.62 -4.59 -0.04
N HIS A 46 -21.56 -5.05 -0.72
CA HIS A 46 -21.59 -6.17 -1.66
C HIS A 46 -21.12 -7.48 -0.98
N GLU A 47 -21.62 -7.75 0.23
CA GLU A 47 -21.48 -9.05 0.87
C GLU A 47 -22.35 -10.08 0.12
N GLY A 48 -21.72 -11.05 -0.54
CA GLY A 48 -22.42 -12.31 -0.87
C GLY A 48 -22.13 -13.05 -2.16
N SER A 49 -21.01 -12.86 -2.87
CA SER A 49 -20.63 -13.84 -3.91
C SER A 49 -19.13 -14.11 -3.95
N ILE A 50 -18.73 -15.04 -3.11
CA ILE A 50 -17.58 -15.90 -3.40
C ILE A 50 -18.03 -16.75 -4.61
N MET A 51 -17.30 -16.65 -5.72
CA MET A 51 -17.52 -17.27 -7.04
C MET A 51 -18.24 -16.42 -8.11
N CYS A 52 -17.50 -16.22 -9.21
CA CYS A 52 -17.92 -15.96 -10.59
C CYS A 52 -18.82 -14.73 -10.86
N GLY A 53 -18.23 -13.60 -11.29
CA GLY A 53 -18.90 -12.69 -12.24
C GLY A 53 -19.14 -11.22 -11.84
N SER A 54 -18.65 -10.74 -10.70
CA SER A 54 -18.60 -9.30 -10.36
C SER A 54 -17.14 -8.84 -10.38
N PRO A 55 -16.78 -7.57 -10.66
CA PRO A 55 -15.38 -7.14 -10.63
C PRO A 55 -14.88 -7.28 -9.20
N SER A 56 -14.29 -8.43 -8.92
CA SER A 56 -13.57 -8.68 -7.68
C SER A 56 -12.59 -7.53 -7.55
N THR A 57 -12.58 -6.90 -6.39
CA THR A 57 -11.62 -5.86 -6.00
C THR A 57 -10.15 -6.28 -6.25
N PHE A 58 -9.91 -7.57 -6.47
CA PHE A 58 -8.64 -8.21 -6.83
C PHE A 58 -8.80 -9.16 -8.03
N GLY A 59 -9.49 -8.69 -9.07
CA GLY A 59 -9.68 -9.45 -10.30
C GLY A 59 -8.43 -9.53 -11.15
N ILE A 60 -8.44 -10.49 -12.09
CA ILE A 60 -7.40 -10.63 -13.11
C ILE A 60 -7.18 -9.33 -13.90
N ASP A 61 -8.22 -8.52 -14.05
CA ASP A 61 -8.17 -7.21 -14.70
C ASP A 61 -7.34 -6.19 -13.92
N GLU A 62 -7.41 -6.20 -12.57
CA GLU A 62 -6.58 -5.32 -11.74
C GLU A 62 -5.13 -5.82 -11.75
N LEU A 63 -4.92 -7.14 -11.73
CA LEU A 63 -3.58 -7.71 -11.88
C LEU A 63 -2.95 -7.32 -13.23
N ASP A 64 -3.71 -7.37 -14.32
CA ASP A 64 -3.25 -6.95 -15.66
C ASP A 64 -2.99 -5.43 -15.74
N ARG A 65 -3.62 -4.62 -14.86
CA ARG A 65 -3.31 -3.19 -14.71
C ARG A 65 -1.97 -2.95 -14.01
N TYR A 66 -1.63 -3.74 -12.99
CA TYR A 66 -0.35 -3.65 -12.29
C TYR A 66 0.79 -4.33 -13.08
N PHE A 67 0.49 -5.46 -13.74
CA PHE A 67 1.43 -6.26 -14.52
C PHE A 67 0.86 -6.56 -15.91
N PRO A 68 0.92 -5.61 -16.86
CA PRO A 68 0.43 -5.83 -18.22
C PRO A 68 1.10 -7.01 -18.93
N GLU A 69 2.36 -7.29 -18.60
CA GLU A 69 3.13 -8.41 -19.16
C GLU A 69 3.05 -9.68 -18.31
N ARG A 70 2.33 -9.66 -17.18
CA ARG A 70 2.27 -10.75 -16.19
C ARG A 70 3.63 -11.24 -15.71
N LYS A 71 4.60 -10.31 -15.59
CA LYS A 71 5.94 -10.56 -15.07
C LYS A 71 6.10 -9.84 -13.74
N VAL A 72 6.71 -10.52 -12.77
CA VAL A 72 7.07 -9.97 -11.47
C VAL A 72 8.59 -10.05 -11.34
N ASN A 73 9.20 -8.99 -10.83
CA ASN A 73 10.64 -8.95 -10.62
C ASN A 73 10.99 -9.34 -9.17
N LEU A 74 11.88 -10.31 -9.01
CA LEU A 74 12.25 -10.88 -7.72
C LEU A 74 13.75 -10.71 -7.47
N PHE A 75 14.11 -10.10 -6.35
CA PHE A 75 15.45 -10.14 -5.80
C PHE A 75 15.57 -11.28 -4.80
N ILE A 76 16.63 -12.10 -4.92
CA ILE A 76 16.99 -13.09 -3.90
C ILE A 76 18.42 -12.81 -3.45
N GLY A 77 18.56 -12.44 -2.18
CA GLY A 77 19.84 -12.20 -1.53
C GLY A 77 20.12 -13.26 -0.47
N THR A 78 21.37 -13.73 -0.41
CA THR A 78 21.83 -14.57 0.69
C THR A 78 23.12 -14.01 1.26
N TRP A 79 23.23 -13.97 2.59
CA TRP A 79 24.42 -13.46 3.26
C TRP A 79 24.77 -14.26 4.52
N ASN A 80 25.93 -14.94 4.48
CA ASN A 80 26.56 -15.43 5.70
C ASN A 80 27.26 -14.25 6.40
N MET A 81 26.76 -13.90 7.58
CA MET A 81 27.20 -12.74 8.35
C MET A 81 28.36 -13.05 9.29
N ASN A 82 28.82 -14.31 9.40
CA ASN A 82 29.98 -14.71 10.21
C ASN A 82 29.96 -14.10 11.63
N GLU A 83 28.83 -14.28 12.32
CA GLU A 83 28.57 -13.78 13.68
C GLU A 83 28.68 -12.25 13.84
N LEU A 84 28.50 -11.50 12.76
CA LEU A 84 28.47 -10.04 12.80
C LEU A 84 27.37 -9.56 13.76
N LYS A 85 27.74 -8.66 14.67
CA LYS A 85 26.86 -8.12 15.73
C LYS A 85 26.22 -6.79 15.37
N ASP A 86 26.73 -6.13 14.33
CA ASP A 86 26.25 -4.83 13.86
C ASP A 86 26.70 -4.64 12.40
N VAL A 87 25.81 -4.13 11.55
CA VAL A 87 26.17 -3.71 10.19
C VAL A 87 26.31 -2.19 10.21
N ARG A 88 27.52 -1.66 10.13
CA ARG A 88 27.77 -0.21 10.09
C ARG A 88 27.78 0.37 8.67
N SER A 89 28.04 -0.47 7.68
CA SER A 89 28.01 -0.08 6.26
C SER A 89 26.57 0.09 5.76
N SER A 90 26.44 0.80 4.65
CA SER A 90 25.19 0.81 3.90
C SER A 90 24.90 -0.58 3.33
N LEU A 91 23.62 -0.93 3.19
CA LEU A 91 23.17 -2.14 2.50
C LEU A 91 22.85 -1.85 1.03
N ASP A 92 23.02 -0.63 0.55
CA ASP A 92 22.60 -0.21 -0.79
C ASP A 92 23.23 -1.10 -1.87
N ASP A 93 24.53 -1.35 -1.84
CA ASP A 93 25.19 -2.19 -2.86
C ASP A 93 24.65 -3.64 -2.87
N PHE A 94 24.20 -4.13 -1.71
CA PHE A 94 23.65 -5.49 -1.58
C PHE A 94 22.20 -5.55 -2.03
N ILE A 95 21.35 -4.63 -1.56
CA ILE A 95 19.90 -4.64 -1.78
C ILE A 95 19.54 -3.97 -3.11
N LEU A 96 20.25 -2.91 -3.49
CA LEU A 96 20.02 -2.06 -4.66
C LEU A 96 21.26 -2.05 -5.57
N PRO A 97 21.62 -3.21 -6.17
CA PRO A 97 22.85 -3.30 -6.95
C PRO A 97 22.77 -2.40 -8.19
N GLU A 98 23.85 -1.66 -8.49
CA GLU A 98 23.90 -0.66 -9.57
C GLU A 98 23.53 -1.18 -10.96
N LYS A 99 23.64 -2.49 -11.19
CA LYS A 99 23.23 -3.16 -12.44
C LYS A 99 21.71 -3.20 -12.67
N CYS A 100 20.91 -2.87 -11.65
CA CYS A 100 19.46 -2.90 -11.71
C CYS A 100 18.93 -1.48 -11.92
N ASP A 101 18.39 -1.21 -13.11
CA ASP A 101 17.79 0.09 -13.45
C ASP A 101 16.50 0.39 -12.67
N TYR A 102 15.85 -0.66 -12.16
CA TYR A 102 14.58 -0.57 -11.44
C TYR A 102 14.62 -1.36 -10.13
N VAL A 103 13.85 -0.90 -9.15
CA VAL A 103 13.60 -1.66 -7.92
C VAL A 103 12.77 -2.91 -8.23
N GLN A 104 13.10 -4.01 -7.57
CA GLN A 104 12.36 -5.27 -7.73
C GLN A 104 11.00 -5.19 -7.02
N ASP A 105 10.04 -6.04 -7.42
CA ASP A 105 8.71 -6.06 -6.82
C ASP A 105 8.67 -6.83 -5.49
N ILE A 106 9.55 -7.82 -5.37
CA ILE A 106 9.71 -8.71 -4.21
C ILE A 106 11.19 -8.86 -3.89
N TYR A 107 11.54 -8.85 -2.61
CA TYR A 107 12.87 -9.14 -2.08
C TYR A 107 12.79 -10.29 -1.09
N ALA A 108 13.51 -11.38 -1.35
CA ALA A 108 13.71 -12.48 -0.40
C ALA A 108 15.17 -12.46 0.08
N ILE A 109 15.38 -12.16 1.36
CA ILE A 109 16.71 -11.99 1.93
C ILE A 109 16.92 -13.04 3.02
N GLY A 110 17.82 -13.99 2.75
CA GLY A 110 18.29 -14.97 3.71
C GLY A 110 19.59 -14.51 4.37
N SER A 111 19.68 -14.57 5.69
CA SER A 111 20.93 -14.41 6.44
C SER A 111 21.27 -15.67 7.24
N GLN A 112 22.56 -15.96 7.32
CA GLN A 112 23.13 -17.07 8.09
C GLN A 112 24.17 -16.54 9.06
N GLU A 113 24.35 -17.24 10.20
CA GLU A 113 25.30 -16.84 11.25
C GLU A 113 25.09 -15.39 11.71
N ASN A 114 23.84 -14.91 11.65
CA ASN A 114 23.52 -13.55 12.05
C ASN A 114 23.46 -13.45 13.57
N SER A 115 24.30 -12.58 14.16
CA SER A 115 24.28 -12.28 15.60
C SER A 115 23.62 -10.93 15.92
N ILE A 116 23.11 -10.23 14.91
CA ILE A 116 22.27 -9.03 15.06
C ILE A 116 20.87 -9.45 15.51
N HIS A 117 20.21 -8.64 16.35
CA HIS A 117 18.81 -8.87 16.66
C HIS A 117 17.97 -8.88 15.38
N LYS A 118 17.17 -9.93 15.16
CA LYS A 118 16.36 -10.10 13.95
C LYS A 118 15.56 -8.85 13.55
N LYS A 119 14.97 -8.17 14.54
CA LYS A 119 14.16 -6.97 14.31
C LYS A 119 15.02 -5.79 13.85
N GLU A 120 16.24 -5.64 14.38
CA GLU A 120 17.17 -4.61 13.94
C GLU A 120 17.64 -4.87 12.51
N TRP A 121 17.89 -6.14 12.18
CA TRP A 121 18.21 -6.54 10.81
C TRP A 121 17.07 -6.24 9.82
N GLU A 122 15.83 -6.61 10.17
CA GLU A 122 14.64 -6.29 9.37
C GLU A 122 14.43 -4.78 9.21
N VAL A 123 14.59 -4.01 10.29
CA VAL A 123 14.48 -2.53 10.25
C VAL A 123 15.53 -1.95 9.32
N LYS A 124 16.77 -2.44 9.38
CA LYS A 124 17.85 -1.93 8.51
C LYS A 124 17.58 -2.22 7.03
N ILE A 125 17.07 -3.41 6.70
CA ILE A 125 16.62 -3.71 5.33
C ILE A 125 15.46 -2.77 4.93
N GLN A 126 14.49 -2.57 5.82
CA GLN A 126 13.34 -1.71 5.58
C GLN A 126 13.74 -0.25 5.36
N GLU A 127 14.75 0.24 6.06
CA GLU A 127 15.34 1.58 5.87
C GLU A 127 15.97 1.72 4.49
N THR A 128 16.70 0.70 4.02
CA THR A 128 17.30 0.70 2.67
C THR A 128 16.25 0.62 1.56
N LEU A 129 15.21 -0.22 1.70
CA LEU A 129 14.13 -0.30 0.71
C LEU A 129 13.18 0.89 0.73
N GLY A 130 13.07 1.57 1.88
CA GLY A 130 12.16 2.69 2.10
C GLY A 130 10.68 2.29 2.17
N THR A 131 9.78 3.28 2.07
CA THR A 131 8.33 3.11 2.28
C THR A 131 7.57 2.51 1.09
N SER A 132 8.27 2.19 0.00
CA SER A 132 7.72 1.54 -1.18
C SER A 132 7.45 0.05 -0.93
N HIS A 133 8.24 -0.56 -0.04
CA HIS A 133 8.16 -1.96 0.35
C HIS A 133 7.71 -2.11 1.79
N VAL A 134 7.12 -3.25 2.10
CA VAL A 134 6.78 -3.66 3.45
C VAL A 134 7.32 -5.07 3.70
N LEU A 135 7.68 -5.36 4.95
CA LEU A 135 7.93 -6.73 5.39
C LEU A 135 6.62 -7.53 5.29
N PHE A 136 6.56 -8.49 4.36
CA PHE A 136 5.41 -9.35 4.14
C PHE A 136 5.41 -10.53 5.12
N HIS A 137 6.56 -11.19 5.26
CA HIS A 137 6.72 -12.33 6.15
C HIS A 137 8.20 -12.54 6.50
N SER A 138 8.48 -13.06 7.70
CA SER A 138 9.82 -13.52 8.07
C SER A 138 9.78 -14.73 8.98
N VAL A 139 10.77 -15.61 8.83
CA VAL A 139 10.93 -16.85 9.60
C VAL A 139 12.38 -16.99 10.05
N SER A 140 12.60 -17.63 11.21
CA SER A 140 13.94 -17.81 11.78
C SER A 140 14.13 -19.18 12.40
N LEU A 141 15.32 -19.76 12.25
CA LEU A 141 15.78 -20.96 12.95
C LEU A 141 17.20 -20.75 13.47
N GLY A 142 17.34 -20.51 14.78
CA GLY A 142 18.65 -20.21 15.35
C GLY A 142 19.24 -18.93 14.75
N SER A 143 20.41 -19.03 14.11
CA SER A 143 21.08 -17.94 13.40
C SER A 143 20.69 -17.81 11.93
N LEU A 144 19.78 -18.67 11.44
CA LEU A 144 19.17 -18.55 10.11
C LEU A 144 17.96 -17.64 10.19
N HIS A 145 17.84 -16.73 9.23
CA HIS A 145 16.71 -15.82 9.12
C HIS A 145 16.37 -15.60 7.65
N LEU A 146 15.09 -15.64 7.31
CA LEU A 146 14.58 -15.31 5.99
C LEU A 146 13.54 -14.20 6.16
N ALA A 147 13.73 -13.09 5.46
CA ALA A 147 12.78 -11.98 5.41
C ALA A 147 12.34 -11.73 3.97
N VAL A 148 11.03 -11.64 3.77
CA VAL A 148 10.40 -11.37 2.48
C VAL A 148 9.75 -10.00 2.52
N PHE A 149 10.23 -9.08 1.68
CA PHE A 149 9.64 -7.75 1.48
C PHE A 149 8.94 -7.71 0.12
N ILE A 150 7.80 -7.04 0.06
CA ILE A 150 7.04 -6.85 -1.19
C ILE A 150 6.67 -5.38 -1.34
N ARG A 151 6.49 -4.91 -2.57
CA ARG A 151 5.90 -3.59 -2.81
C ARG A 151 4.54 -3.50 -2.12
N ARG A 152 4.31 -2.41 -1.39
CA ARG A 152 3.12 -2.24 -0.54
C ARG A 152 1.78 -2.37 -1.30
N ASP A 153 1.78 -2.00 -2.58
CA ASP A 153 0.58 -2.05 -3.41
C ASP A 153 0.23 -3.49 -3.81
N LEU A 154 1.19 -4.43 -3.69
CA LEU A 154 1.02 -5.83 -4.06
C LEU A 154 0.49 -6.72 -2.93
N ILE A 155 0.48 -6.23 -1.69
CA ILE A 155 0.04 -6.99 -0.50
C ILE A 155 -1.34 -7.61 -0.70
N TRP A 156 -2.21 -6.91 -1.41
CA TRP A 156 -3.59 -7.32 -1.61
C TRP A 156 -3.78 -8.51 -2.56
N PHE A 157 -2.75 -8.86 -3.34
CA PHE A 157 -2.76 -10.03 -4.23
C PHE A 157 -2.15 -11.27 -3.58
N CYS A 158 -1.59 -11.16 -2.37
CA CYS A 158 -0.97 -12.26 -1.67
C CYS A 158 -1.98 -13.01 -0.79
N SER A 159 -1.86 -14.35 -0.74
CA SER A 159 -2.52 -15.16 0.27
C SER A 159 -1.86 -15.00 1.63
N VAL A 160 -2.41 -15.64 2.65
CA VAL A 160 -1.73 -15.79 3.94
C VAL A 160 -0.40 -16.51 3.71
N PRO A 161 0.73 -16.02 4.26
CA PRO A 161 2.02 -16.68 4.12
C PRO A 161 2.06 -17.97 4.95
N GLU A 162 2.74 -18.98 4.42
CA GLU A 162 3.03 -20.24 5.11
C GLU A 162 4.54 -20.45 5.15
N ASP A 163 5.06 -20.89 6.29
CA ASP A 163 6.47 -21.20 6.51
C ASP A 163 6.62 -22.54 7.25
N ASP A 164 7.76 -23.20 7.04
CA ASP A 164 8.12 -24.42 7.76
C ASP A 164 9.62 -24.42 8.04
N VAL A 165 10.01 -25.11 9.11
CA VAL A 165 11.36 -25.10 9.65
C VAL A 165 11.77 -26.52 10.00
N ILE A 166 12.72 -27.06 9.24
CA ILE A 166 13.27 -28.40 9.50
C ILE A 166 14.52 -28.27 10.36
N SER A 167 14.47 -28.83 11.56
CA SER A 167 15.58 -28.93 12.49
C SER A 167 15.94 -30.39 12.74
N LEU A 168 17.21 -30.76 12.64
CA LEU A 168 17.70 -32.13 12.88
C LEU A 168 18.00 -32.41 14.37
N ARG A 169 17.41 -31.62 15.28
CA ARG A 169 17.58 -31.80 16.73
C ARG A 169 16.78 -32.96 17.27
#